data_AF-X0TMH1-F1
#
_entry.id   AF-X0TMH1-F1
#
_cell.length_a   1.000
_cell.length_b   1.000
_cell.length_c   1.000
_cell.angle_alpha   90.00
_cell.angle_beta   90.00
_cell.angle_gamma   90.00
#
_symmetry.space_group_name_H-M   'P 1'
#
loop_
_entity.id
_entity.type
_entity.pdbx_description
1 polymer ?
#
loop_
_entity_poly.entity_id
_entity_poly.type
_entity_poly.pdbx_seq_one_letter_code
_entity_poly.pdbx_strand_id
1 'polypeptide(L)'
;LYGTMSFKQVVAPSLELLDSGGKDWYANLAVTFRKLVETEKETPGSRQEKLQAARDRFYKGDIADELVAFYIKNGGFLRKKDLAAHATRVEDPVKVQYRGYTICKCDTWTQGPYLCQTLRLLEGFDLKKMGHLSSDYIHVLAEALKLGFADRDEYYGDPLFVDVPIRA
;
A
#
# COMPACT_ATOMS: atom_id res chain seq x y z
N LEU A 1 8.95 4.44 -13.85
CA LEU A 1 9.79 3.64 -12.94
C LEU A 1 10.82 4.55 -12.29
N TYR A 2 10.70 4.82 -10.99
CA TYR A 2 11.54 5.82 -10.30
C TYR A 2 12.85 5.26 -9.72
N GLY A 3 12.98 3.94 -9.57
CA GLY A 3 14.20 3.31 -9.07
C GLY A 3 15.28 3.15 -10.14
N THR A 4 16.51 2.85 -9.72
CA THR A 4 17.68 2.61 -10.61
C THR A 4 18.24 1.19 -10.51
N MET A 5 17.89 0.43 -9.47
CA MET A 5 18.43 -0.90 -9.17
C MET A 5 17.62 -2.03 -9.82
N SER A 6 18.26 -3.14 -10.19
CA SER A 6 17.57 -4.35 -10.65
C SER A 6 16.77 -5.00 -9.52
N PHE A 7 15.78 -5.84 -9.86
CA PHE A 7 15.04 -6.64 -8.89
C PHE A 7 15.99 -7.51 -8.07
N LYS A 8 16.98 -8.16 -8.70
CA LYS A 8 18.03 -8.92 -8.00
C LYS A 8 18.73 -8.11 -6.92
N GLN A 9 19.11 -6.87 -7.22
CA GLN A 9 19.80 -6.02 -6.25
C GLN A 9 18.87 -5.63 -5.09
N VAL A 10 17.60 -5.34 -5.39
CA VAL A 10 16.61 -4.94 -4.37
C VAL A 10 16.28 -6.09 -3.42
N VAL A 11 16.16 -7.33 -3.92
CA VAL A 11 15.77 -8.48 -3.08
C VAL A 11 16.93 -9.22 -2.43
N ALA A 12 18.19 -8.85 -2.70
CA ALA A 12 19.36 -9.55 -2.17
C ALA A 12 19.38 -9.63 -0.62
N PRO A 13 19.16 -8.53 0.13
CA PRO A 13 19.13 -8.61 1.60
C PRO A 13 17.96 -9.47 2.11
N SER A 14 16.83 -9.46 1.41
CA SER A 14 15.70 -10.34 1.74
C SER A 14 16.03 -11.80 1.49
N LEU A 15 16.71 -12.13 0.39
CA LEU A 15 17.15 -13.50 0.10
C LEU A 15 18.16 -14.00 1.15
N GLU A 16 19.11 -13.18 1.58
CA GLU A 16 20.05 -13.54 2.66
C GLU A 16 19.31 -13.89 3.95
N LEU A 17 18.30 -13.09 4.32
CA LEU A 17 17.46 -13.37 5.48
C LEU A 17 16.66 -14.67 5.30
N LEU A 18 16.06 -14.88 4.13
CA LEU A 18 15.28 -16.10 3.86
C LEU A 18 16.15 -17.35 3.87
N ASP A 19 17.38 -17.24 3.38
CA ASP A 19 18.35 -18.34 3.33
C ASP A 19 18.95 -18.67 4.70
N SER A 20 18.93 -17.71 5.64
CA SER A 20 19.30 -17.98 7.04
C SER A 20 18.32 -18.91 7.76
N GLY A 21 17.14 -19.16 7.18
CA GLY A 21 16.11 -20.01 7.77
C GLY A 21 15.39 -19.35 8.96
N GLY A 22 14.65 -20.15 9.73
CA GLY A 22 13.99 -19.71 10.97
C GLY A 22 12.46 -19.64 10.91
N LYS A 23 11.86 -19.61 9.72
CA LYS A 23 10.43 -19.89 9.53
C LYS A 23 10.25 -20.95 8.46
N ASP A 24 9.21 -21.76 8.62
CA ASP A 24 8.79 -22.81 7.70
C ASP A 24 8.49 -22.30 6.28
N TRP A 25 8.00 -21.06 6.15
CA TRP A 25 7.69 -20.44 4.86
C TRP A 25 8.88 -19.76 4.15
N TYR A 26 10.04 -19.62 4.81
CA TYR A 26 11.19 -18.88 4.23
C TYR A 26 11.68 -19.51 2.93
N ALA A 27 11.87 -20.83 2.92
CA ALA A 27 12.34 -21.55 1.73
C ALA A 27 11.40 -21.36 0.54
N ASN A 28 10.09 -21.39 0.77
CA ASN A 28 9.07 -21.20 -0.26
C ASN A 28 9.12 -19.79 -0.83
N LEU A 29 9.23 -18.76 0.02
CA LEU A 29 9.35 -17.38 -0.46
C LEU A 29 10.66 -17.14 -1.22
N ALA A 30 11.77 -17.74 -0.76
CA ALA A 30 13.06 -17.63 -1.42
C ALA A 30 13.02 -18.22 -2.83
N VAL A 31 12.34 -19.36 -3.02
CA VAL A 31 12.10 -19.95 -4.35
C VAL A 31 11.35 -18.96 -5.26
N THR A 32 10.28 -18.34 -4.77
CA THR A 32 9.53 -17.33 -5.52
C THR A 32 10.41 -16.15 -5.93
N PHE A 33 11.21 -15.60 -5.02
CA PHE A 33 12.12 -14.49 -5.36
C PHE A 33 13.18 -14.89 -6.39
N ARG A 34 13.74 -16.11 -6.29
CA ARG A 34 14.69 -16.62 -7.27
C ARG A 34 14.08 -16.79 -8.66
N LYS A 35 12.83 -17.27 -8.76
CA LYS A 35 12.10 -17.33 -10.04
C LYS A 35 11.98 -15.94 -10.68
N LEU A 36 11.65 -14.91 -9.90
CA LEU A 36 11.55 -13.54 -10.41
C LEU A 36 12.92 -12.96 -10.83
N VAL A 37 13.98 -13.25 -10.07
CA VAL A 37 15.37 -12.87 -10.41
C VAL A 37 15.86 -13.56 -11.69
N GLU A 38 15.55 -14.85 -11.85
CA GLU A 38 15.84 -15.61 -13.06
C GLU A 38 15.17 -14.98 -14.28
N THR A 39 13.88 -14.66 -14.19
CA THR A 39 13.15 -13.99 -15.28
C THR A 39 13.71 -12.63 -15.63
N GLU A 40 14.07 -11.82 -14.63
CA GLU A 40 14.75 -10.54 -14.89
C GLU A 40 16.07 -10.75 -15.65
N LYS A 41 16.86 -11.77 -15.27
CA LYS A 41 18.15 -12.08 -15.87
C LYS A 41 18.03 -12.53 -17.33
N GLU A 42 17.05 -13.39 -17.62
CA GLU A 42 16.85 -14.00 -18.94
C GLU A 42 16.14 -13.08 -19.93
N THR A 43 15.37 -12.12 -19.44
CA THR A 43 14.66 -11.16 -20.30
C THR A 43 15.67 -10.18 -20.92
N PRO A 44 15.75 -10.08 -22.27
CA PRO A 44 16.54 -9.05 -22.94
C PRO A 44 15.86 -7.68 -22.85
N GLY A 45 16.58 -6.62 -23.21
CA GLY A 45 16.05 -5.25 -23.27
C GLY A 45 16.36 -4.39 -22.05
N SER A 46 15.60 -3.32 -21.91
CA SER A 46 15.75 -2.31 -20.87
C SER A 46 15.41 -2.85 -19.48
N ARG A 47 15.90 -2.17 -18.44
CA ARG A 47 15.52 -2.47 -17.05
C ARG A 47 14.00 -2.50 -16.85
N GLN A 48 13.28 -1.58 -17.50
CA GLN A 48 11.82 -1.53 -17.41
C GLN A 48 11.15 -2.78 -17.95
N GLU A 49 11.56 -3.24 -19.13
CA GLU A 49 11.02 -4.44 -19.77
C GLU A 49 11.31 -5.69 -18.94
N LYS A 50 12.53 -5.79 -18.37
CA LYS A 50 12.90 -6.89 -17.47
C LYS A 50 12.08 -6.93 -16.18
N LEU A 51 11.84 -5.77 -15.56
CA LEU A 51 10.99 -5.68 -14.38
C LEU A 51 9.53 -6.00 -14.71
N GLN A 52 9.05 -5.58 -15.89
CA GLN A 52 7.71 -5.94 -16.37
C GLN A 52 7.59 -7.45 -16.61
N ALA A 53 8.61 -8.10 -17.17
CA ALA A 53 8.61 -9.55 -17.37
C ALA A 53 8.63 -10.32 -16.05
N ALA A 54 9.43 -9.89 -15.07
CA ALA A 54 9.41 -10.47 -13.72
C ALA A 54 8.02 -10.33 -13.07
N ARG A 55 7.42 -9.12 -13.14
CA ARG A 55 6.03 -8.89 -12.70
C ARG A 55 5.04 -9.82 -13.42
N ASP A 56 5.17 -9.98 -14.73
CA ASP A 56 4.27 -10.80 -15.52
C ASP A 56 4.41 -12.29 -15.18
N ARG A 57 5.60 -12.80 -14.83
CA ARG A 57 5.74 -14.16 -14.27
C ARG A 57 4.94 -14.33 -12.97
N PHE A 58 4.92 -13.31 -12.11
CA PHE A 58 4.12 -13.34 -10.88
C PHE A 58 2.61 -13.37 -11.14
N TYR A 59 2.11 -12.45 -11.98
CA TYR A 59 0.65 -12.24 -12.15
C TYR A 59 0.02 -13.08 -13.27
N LYS A 60 0.82 -13.61 -14.20
CA LYS A 60 0.34 -14.33 -15.39
C LYS A 60 1.04 -15.68 -15.61
N GLY A 61 2.21 -15.91 -14.98
CA GLY A 61 3.04 -17.09 -15.17
C GLY A 61 2.75 -18.24 -14.20
N ASP A 62 3.78 -19.05 -13.97
CA ASP A 62 3.74 -20.26 -13.11
C ASP A 62 3.41 -19.93 -11.65
N ILE A 63 3.90 -18.80 -11.14
CA ILE A 63 3.59 -18.34 -9.78
C ILE A 63 2.08 -18.04 -9.63
N ALA A 64 1.45 -17.47 -10.65
CA ALA A 64 0.01 -17.22 -10.64
C ALA A 64 -0.78 -18.54 -10.64
N ASP A 65 -0.31 -19.55 -11.38
CA ASP A 65 -0.93 -20.87 -11.42
C ASP A 65 -0.86 -21.57 -10.05
N GLU A 66 0.30 -21.54 -9.40
CA GLU A 66 0.49 -22.08 -8.04
C GLU A 66 -0.43 -21.39 -7.02
N LEU A 67 -0.53 -20.05 -7.08
CA LEU A 67 -1.39 -19.27 -6.20
C LEU A 67 -2.86 -19.63 -6.41
N VAL A 68 -3.32 -19.70 -7.66
CA VAL A 68 -4.72 -20.03 -7.97
C VAL A 68 -5.07 -21.46 -7.55
N ALA A 69 -4.17 -22.42 -7.77
CA ALA A 69 -4.35 -23.79 -7.31
C ALA A 69 -4.52 -23.85 -5.79
N PHE A 70 -3.71 -23.10 -5.04
CA PHE A 70 -3.85 -22.98 -3.59
C PHE A 70 -5.20 -22.37 -3.19
N TYR A 71 -5.61 -21.26 -3.80
CA TYR A 71 -6.89 -20.62 -3.47
C TYR A 71 -8.07 -21.56 -3.76
N ILE A 72 -8.12 -22.22 -4.92
CA ILE A 72 -9.19 -23.16 -5.26
C ILE A 72 -9.24 -24.31 -4.25
N LYS A 73 -8.09 -24.91 -3.94
CA LYS A 73 -8.00 -26.02 -2.96
C LYS A 73 -8.56 -25.64 -1.59
N ASN A 74 -8.44 -24.38 -1.18
CA ASN A 74 -8.90 -23.89 0.13
C ASN A 74 -10.25 -23.15 0.07
N GLY A 75 -11.00 -23.27 -1.03
CA GLY A 75 -12.33 -22.63 -1.16
C GLY A 75 -12.30 -21.13 -1.45
N GLY A 76 -11.16 -20.58 -1.88
CA GLY A 76 -10.99 -19.18 -2.25
C GLY A 76 -11.47 -18.83 -3.67
N PHE A 77 -11.81 -17.56 -3.87
CA PHE A 77 -12.42 -17.06 -5.12
C PHE A 77 -11.43 -16.54 -6.16
N LEU A 78 -10.17 -16.28 -5.79
CA LEU A 78 -9.16 -15.75 -6.69
C LEU A 78 -8.94 -16.67 -7.92
N ARG A 79 -8.94 -16.09 -9.12
CA ARG A 79 -8.67 -16.77 -10.39
C ARG A 79 -7.51 -16.10 -11.12
N LYS A 80 -6.90 -16.85 -12.04
CA LYS A 80 -5.77 -16.35 -12.85
C LYS A 80 -6.13 -15.08 -13.63
N LYS A 81 -7.37 -14.98 -14.11
CA LYS A 81 -7.87 -13.77 -14.79
C LYS A 81 -7.86 -12.53 -13.87
N ASP A 82 -8.10 -12.70 -12.57
CA ASP A 82 -8.12 -11.60 -11.61
C ASP A 82 -6.70 -11.09 -11.37
N LEU A 83 -5.73 -12.01 -11.24
CA LEU A 83 -4.31 -11.68 -11.18
C LEU A 83 -3.81 -11.00 -12.46
N ALA A 84 -4.18 -11.52 -13.63
CA ALA A 84 -3.78 -10.97 -14.91
C ALA A 84 -4.38 -9.57 -15.17
N ALA A 85 -5.58 -9.31 -14.65
CA ALA A 85 -6.27 -8.02 -14.74
C ALA A 85 -5.75 -6.99 -13.72
N HIS A 86 -4.99 -7.40 -12.70
CA HIS A 86 -4.47 -6.48 -11.69
C HIS A 86 -3.58 -5.40 -12.31
N ALA A 87 -3.87 -4.15 -11.95
CA ALA A 87 -3.07 -2.99 -12.31
C ALA A 87 -2.84 -2.10 -11.08
N THR A 88 -1.60 -1.65 -10.89
CA THR A 88 -1.26 -0.68 -9.84
C THR A 88 -1.34 0.72 -10.44
N ARG A 89 -2.18 1.58 -9.86
CA ARG A 89 -2.37 2.96 -10.32
C ARG A 89 -1.36 3.88 -9.64
N VAL A 90 -0.97 4.94 -10.36
CA VAL A 90 -0.23 6.07 -9.79
C VAL A 90 -1.24 7.21 -9.65
N GLU A 91 -1.30 7.78 -8.45
CA GLU A 91 -2.35 8.70 -8.04
C GLU A 91 -1.72 9.90 -7.34
N ASP A 92 -2.33 11.07 -7.50
CA ASP A 92 -1.97 12.22 -6.68
C ASP A 92 -2.44 11.99 -5.24
N PRO A 93 -1.64 12.31 -4.22
CA PRO A 93 -2.06 12.16 -2.84
C PRO A 93 -3.06 13.26 -2.48
N VAL A 94 -3.91 12.97 -1.49
CA VAL A 94 -4.67 13.99 -0.77
C VAL A 94 -3.71 14.85 0.03
N LYS A 95 -3.83 16.17 -0.12
CA LYS A 95 -2.92 17.15 0.48
C LYS A 95 -3.68 18.13 1.34
N VAL A 96 -3.15 18.42 2.53
CA VAL A 96 -3.59 19.56 3.35
C VAL A 96 -2.40 20.31 3.92
N GLN A 97 -2.58 21.62 4.12
CA GLN A 97 -1.65 22.42 4.89
C GLN A 97 -2.01 22.34 6.37
N TYR A 98 -0.99 22.16 7.22
CA TYR A 98 -1.13 22.19 8.67
C TYR A 98 0.12 22.82 9.30
N ARG A 99 -0.03 24.02 9.87
CA ARG A 99 1.02 24.74 10.63
C ARG A 99 2.36 24.84 9.90
N GLY A 100 2.32 25.18 8.61
CA GLY A 100 3.50 25.35 7.75
C GLY A 100 3.99 24.08 7.05
N TYR A 101 3.39 22.92 7.34
CA TYR A 101 3.71 21.65 6.69
C TYR A 101 2.67 21.28 5.63
N THR A 102 3.12 20.61 4.58
CA THR A 102 2.25 19.95 3.59
C THR A 102 2.13 18.49 3.98
N ILE A 103 0.93 18.05 4.33
CA ILE A 103 0.65 16.67 4.72
C ILE A 103 0.07 15.93 3.51
N CYS A 104 0.74 14.87 3.07
CA CYS A 104 0.32 14.05 1.93
C CYS A 104 -0.15 12.67 2.43
N LYS A 105 -1.34 12.24 2.02
CA LYS A 105 -1.93 10.93 2.36
C LYS A 105 -2.53 10.26 1.12
N CYS A 106 -2.63 8.92 1.16
CA CYS A 106 -3.40 8.18 0.16
C CYS A 106 -4.87 8.61 0.18
N ASP A 107 -5.57 8.32 -0.91
CA ASP A 107 -6.99 8.70 -1.09
C ASP A 107 -7.94 7.80 -0.28
N THR A 108 -9.26 7.95 -0.47
CA THR A 108 -10.36 7.37 0.33
C THR A 108 -10.53 5.85 0.21
N TRP A 109 -9.85 5.20 -0.74
CA TRP A 109 -9.67 3.74 -0.72
C TRP A 109 -8.80 3.29 0.47
N THR A 110 -8.13 4.24 1.13
CA THR A 110 -7.58 4.13 2.48
C THR A 110 -8.27 5.09 3.44
N GLN A 111 -7.94 5.00 4.72
CA GLN A 111 -8.32 6.01 5.72
C GLN A 111 -7.36 7.23 5.77
N GLY A 112 -6.57 7.47 4.73
CA GLY A 112 -5.61 8.57 4.68
C GLY A 112 -6.22 9.96 4.92
N PRO A 113 -7.33 10.32 4.24
CA PRO A 113 -7.92 11.66 4.34
C PRO A 113 -8.50 11.97 5.73
N TYR A 114 -8.78 10.95 6.55
CA TYR A 114 -9.27 11.13 7.91
C TYR A 114 -8.26 11.89 8.79
N LEU A 115 -6.96 11.58 8.64
CA LEU A 115 -5.91 12.34 9.30
C LEU A 115 -5.91 13.79 8.82
N CYS A 116 -6.08 14.01 7.52
CA CYS A 116 -6.13 15.35 6.93
C CYS A 116 -7.29 16.16 7.52
N GLN A 117 -8.51 15.60 7.54
CA GLN A 117 -9.69 16.23 8.15
C GLN A 117 -9.47 16.55 9.63
N THR A 118 -8.94 15.59 10.39
CA THR A 118 -8.62 15.78 11.82
C THR A 118 -7.64 16.95 12.02
N LEU A 119 -6.58 17.02 11.23
CA LEU A 119 -5.59 18.11 11.32
C LEU A 119 -6.21 19.46 10.92
N ARG A 120 -7.11 19.49 9.93
CA ARG A 120 -7.84 20.71 9.55
C ARG A 120 -8.72 21.22 10.71
N LEU A 121 -9.43 20.33 11.40
CA LEU A 121 -10.22 20.68 12.60
C LEU A 121 -9.31 21.22 13.71
N LEU A 122 -8.19 20.55 13.96
CA LEU A 122 -7.24 20.91 15.02
C LEU A 122 -6.45 22.20 14.73
N GLU A 123 -6.50 22.74 13.51
CA GLU A 123 -5.83 24.00 13.18
C GLU A 123 -6.41 25.18 13.97
N GLY A 124 -7.70 25.13 14.30
CA GLY A 124 -8.39 26.16 15.07
C GLY A 124 -8.02 26.23 16.56
N PHE A 125 -7.20 25.31 17.07
CA PHE A 125 -6.88 25.20 18.50
C PHE A 125 -5.39 25.44 18.76
N ASP A 126 -5.06 26.13 19.85
CA ASP A 126 -3.66 26.24 20.33
C ASP A 126 -3.31 25.07 21.24
N LEU A 127 -3.04 23.91 20.61
CA LEU A 127 -2.70 22.67 21.31
C LEU A 127 -1.44 22.80 22.18
N LYS A 128 -0.51 23.70 21.83
CA LYS A 128 0.71 23.91 22.61
C LYS A 128 0.39 24.61 23.92
N LYS A 129 -0.45 25.65 23.87
CA LYS A 129 -0.91 26.38 25.05
C LYS A 129 -1.78 25.52 25.98
N MET A 130 -2.54 24.57 25.44
CA MET A 130 -3.33 23.61 26.23
C MET A 130 -2.47 22.69 27.11
N GLY A 131 -1.18 22.52 26.79
CA GLY A 131 -0.29 21.58 27.47
C GLY A 131 -0.46 20.16 26.95
N HIS A 132 0.65 19.54 26.56
CA HIS A 132 0.62 18.19 26.01
C HIS A 132 0.06 17.19 27.04
N LEU A 133 -0.88 16.36 26.62
CA LEU A 133 -1.57 15.36 27.46
C LEU A 133 -2.37 15.93 28.65
N SER A 134 -2.67 17.23 28.66
CA SER A 134 -3.68 17.76 29.56
C SER A 134 -5.08 17.23 29.20
N SER A 135 -6.03 17.36 30.12
CA SER A 135 -7.44 17.00 29.88
C SER A 135 -8.00 17.73 28.66
N ASP A 136 -7.73 19.03 28.55
CA ASP A 136 -8.26 19.88 27.49
C ASP A 136 -7.66 19.51 26.13
N TYR A 137 -6.35 19.23 26.10
CA TYR A 137 -5.68 18.72 24.91
C TYR A 137 -6.31 17.41 24.44
N ILE A 138 -6.44 16.43 25.34
CA ILE A 138 -6.98 15.11 25.02
C ILE A 138 -8.44 15.23 24.56
N HIS A 139 -9.24 16.05 25.23
CA HIS A 139 -10.64 16.26 24.88
C HIS A 139 -10.79 16.79 23.46
N VAL A 140 -10.07 17.87 23.12
CA VAL A 140 -10.13 18.48 21.77
C VAL A 140 -9.66 17.50 20.70
N LEU A 141 -8.59 16.75 20.97
CA LEU A 141 -8.14 15.70 20.06
C LEU A 141 -9.22 14.62 19.88
N ALA A 142 -9.79 14.10 20.97
CA ALA A 142 -10.79 13.05 20.92
C ALA A 142 -12.03 13.48 20.13
N GLU A 143 -12.54 14.70 20.34
CA GLU A 143 -13.70 15.19 19.59
C GLU A 143 -13.39 15.41 18.10
N ALA A 144 -12.20 15.92 17.74
CA ALA A 144 -11.79 16.02 16.34
C ALA A 144 -11.68 14.64 15.66
N LEU A 145 -11.11 13.65 16.36
CA LEU A 145 -11.01 12.28 15.85
C LEU A 145 -12.39 11.64 15.68
N LYS A 146 -13.32 11.83 16.64
CA LYS A 146 -14.70 11.32 16.55
C LYS A 146 -15.41 11.83 15.29
N LEU A 147 -15.29 13.12 14.99
CA LEU A 147 -15.85 13.71 13.77
C LEU A 147 -15.21 13.11 12.51
N GLY A 148 -13.88 13.01 12.46
CA GLY A 148 -13.19 12.42 11.32
C GLY A 148 -13.54 10.94 11.10
N PHE A 149 -13.71 10.17 12.18
CA PHE A 149 -14.14 8.78 12.08
C PHE A 149 -15.57 8.65 11.58
N ALA A 150 -16.48 9.52 12.01
CA ALA A 150 -17.85 9.53 11.52
C ALA A 150 -17.90 9.74 9.99
N ASP A 151 -17.14 10.70 9.46
CA ASP A 151 -17.05 10.92 8.01
C ASP A 151 -16.40 9.74 7.28
N ARG A 152 -15.35 9.15 7.85
CA ARG A 152 -14.70 7.97 7.27
C ARG A 152 -15.71 6.83 7.12
N ASP A 153 -16.44 6.54 8.17
CA ASP A 153 -17.32 5.37 8.24
C ASP A 153 -18.55 5.53 7.37
N GLU A 154 -19.06 6.76 7.22
CA GLU A 154 -20.21 7.05 6.37
C GLU A 154 -19.84 7.14 4.89
N TYR A 155 -18.72 7.79 4.55
CA TYR A 155 -18.46 8.23 3.17
C TYR A 155 -17.32 7.52 2.46
N TYR A 156 -16.34 6.94 3.15
CA TYR A 156 -15.12 6.49 2.47
C TYR A 156 -15.34 5.18 1.72
N GLY A 157 -14.76 5.12 0.54
CA GLY A 157 -14.64 3.92 -0.27
C GLY A 157 -13.68 4.14 -1.43
N ASP A 158 -13.54 3.12 -2.28
CA ASP A 158 -12.79 3.25 -3.52
C ASP A 158 -13.54 4.20 -4.48
N PRO A 159 -12.96 5.36 -4.84
CA PRO A 159 -13.59 6.33 -5.75
C PRO A 159 -13.93 5.77 -7.14
N LEU A 160 -13.39 4.60 -7.50
CA LEU A 160 -13.78 3.91 -8.74
C LEU A 160 -15.17 3.27 -8.66
N PHE A 161 -15.70 3.05 -7.46
CA PHE A 161 -16.93 2.28 -7.23
C PHE A 161 -18.01 3.07 -6.50
N VAL A 162 -17.64 4.09 -5.74
CA VAL A 162 -18.57 4.95 -5.00
C VAL A 162 -18.20 6.41 -5.18
N ASP A 163 -19.21 7.29 -5.10
CA ASP A 163 -18.98 8.73 -5.06
C ASP A 163 -18.58 9.12 -3.63
N VAL A 164 -17.43 9.79 -3.49
CA VAL A 164 -16.90 10.22 -2.19
C VAL A 164 -16.79 11.74 -2.18
N PRO A 165 -17.47 12.45 -1.25
CA PRO A 165 -17.54 13.92 -1.23
C PRO A 165 -16.25 14.56 -0.67
N ILE A 166 -15.11 14.35 -1.34
CA ILE A 166 -13.79 14.81 -0.89
C ILE A 166 -13.50 16.28 -1.24
N ARG A 167 -14.28 16.87 -2.15
CA ARG A 167 -14.17 18.27 -2.58
C ARG A 167 -15.38 19.06 -2.10
N ALA A 168 -15.35 19.52 -0.86
CA ALA A 168 -16.24 20.55 -0.32
C ALA A 168 -15.42 21.54 0.51
#